data_AF-A0A7C1PGS1-F1
#
_entry.id   AF-A0A7C1PGS1-F1
#
_cell.length_a   1.000
_cell.length_b   1.000
_cell.length_c   1.000
_cell.angle_alpha   90.00
_cell.angle_beta   90.00
_cell.angle_gamma   90.00
#
_symmetry.space_group_name_H-M   'P 1'
#
loop_
_entity.id
_entity.type
_entity.pdbx_description
1 polymer ?
#
loop_
_entity_poly.entity_id
_entity_poly.type
_entity_poly.pdbx_seq_one_letter_code
_entity_poly.pdbx_strand_id
1 'polypeptide(L)' 'MINTKYEHVGDSITKLIEECSELIHILCKAERFGWDNWHPDDPEKKTNKSLVLSEIIDVEKQIRELCRRVLLRKTKQVT' A
#
# COMPACT_ATOMS: atom_id res chain seq x y z
N MET A 1 -18.36 2.56 22.70
CA MET A 1 -19.37 2.65 21.64
C MET A 1 -18.66 2.62 20.30
N ILE A 2 -18.95 1.62 19.47
CA ILE A 2 -18.49 1.59 18.08
C ILE A 2 -19.35 2.58 17.29
N ASN A 3 -18.72 3.54 16.61
CA ASN A 3 -19.43 4.50 15.77
C ASN A 3 -19.69 3.85 14.41
N THR A 4 -20.92 3.35 14.21
CA THR A 4 -21.38 2.67 12.97
C THR A 4 -21.25 3.54 11.71
N LYS A 5 -21.10 4.86 11.85
CA LYS A 5 -20.86 5.79 10.73
C LYS A 5 -19.50 5.58 10.04
N TYR A 6 -18.54 4.93 10.71
CA TYR A 6 -17.17 4.74 10.22
C TYR A 6 -16.77 3.26 10.15
N GLU A 7 -17.74 2.34 10.08
CA GLU A 7 -17.49 0.89 10.00
C GLU A 7 -16.57 0.46 8.85
N HIS A 8 -16.45 1.31 7.81
CA HIS A 8 -15.60 1.10 6.64
C HIS A 8 -14.46 2.12 6.48
N VAL A 9 -14.25 3.03 7.44
CA VAL A 9 -13.10 3.95 7.40
C VAL A 9 -11.87 3.18 7.89
N GLY A 10 -10.89 3.00 7.00
CA GLY A 10 -9.73 2.13 7.24
C GLY A 10 -9.90 0.69 6.76
N ASP A 11 -10.87 0.42 5.88
CA ASP A 11 -11.06 -0.87 5.23
C ASP A 11 -9.76 -1.30 4.49
N SER A 12 -9.36 -2.57 4.62
CA SER A 12 -8.20 -3.17 3.92
C SER A 12 -8.14 -2.83 2.43
N ILE A 13 -9.29 -2.61 1.79
CA ILE A 13 -9.38 -2.14 0.40
C ILE A 13 -8.84 -0.71 0.25
N THR A 14 -9.27 0.22 1.12
CA THR A 14 -8.78 1.60 1.11
C THR A 14 -7.27 1.65 1.31
N LYS A 15 -6.73 0.84 2.24
CA LYS A 15 -5.28 0.78 2.45
C LYS A 15 -4.57 0.21 1.23
N LEU A 16 -5.09 -0.86 0.61
CA LEU A 16 -4.51 -1.38 -0.63
C LEU A 16 -4.53 -0.36 -1.78
N ILE A 17 -5.60 0.44 -1.91
CA ILE A 17 -5.67 1.52 -2.90
C ILE A 17 -4.59 2.58 -2.65
N GLU A 18 -4.39 2.97 -1.39
CA GLU A 18 -3.35 3.90 -0.96
C GLU A 18 -1.95 3.40 -1.37
N GLU A 19 -1.55 2.20 -0.94
CA GLU A 19 -0.21 1.65 -1.25
C GLU A 19 -0.01 1.47 -2.78
N CYS A 20 -1.05 1.06 -3.52
CA CYS A 20 -0.97 0.99 -4.98
C CYS A 20 -0.74 2.36 -5.62
N SER A 21 -1.36 3.41 -5.08
CA SER A 21 -1.20 4.78 -5.58
C SER A 21 0.20 5.30 -5.27
N GLU A 22 0.76 4.99 -4.10
CA GLU A 22 2.14 5.32 -3.72
C GLU A 22 3.17 4.61 -4.62
N LEU A 23 2.97 3.31 -4.88
CA LEU A 23 3.80 2.55 -5.82
C LEU A 23 3.78 3.17 -7.23
N ILE A 24 2.60 3.52 -7.76
CA ILE A 24 2.49 4.16 -9.08
C ILE A 24 3.24 5.50 -9.08
N HIS A 25 3.06 6.30 -8.03
CA HIS A 25 3.71 7.61 -7.91
C HIS A 25 5.24 7.50 -7.92
N ILE A 26 5.81 6.55 -7.16
CA ILE A 26 7.26 6.37 -7.13
C ILE A 26 7.80 5.76 -8.42
N LEU A 27 7.05 4.88 -9.10
CA LEU A 27 7.39 4.39 -10.44
C LEU A 27 7.44 5.55 -11.44
N CYS A 28 6.48 6.47 -11.40
CA CYS A 28 6.51 7.67 -12.23
C CYS A 28 7.76 8.52 -11.97
N LYS A 29 8.19 8.65 -10.70
CA LYS A 29 9.43 9.36 -10.35
C LYS A 29 10.67 8.62 -10.85
N ALA A 30 10.74 7.30 -10.67
CA ALA A 30 11.86 6.48 -11.12
C ALA A 30 12.03 6.57 -12.65
N GLU A 31 10.94 6.51 -13.40
CA GLU A 31 10.96 6.62 -14.86
C GLU A 31 11.34 8.03 -15.31
N ARG A 32 10.77 9.08 -14.68
CA ARG A 32 11.02 10.46 -15.07
C ARG A 32 12.42 10.95 -14.70
N PHE A 33 12.91 10.57 -13.54
CA PHE A 33 14.13 11.14 -12.95
C PHE A 33 15.27 10.14 -12.86
N GLY A 34 15.08 8.87 -13.20
CA GLY A 34 16.11 7.83 -13.12
C GLY A 34 16.05 7.00 -11.83
N TRP A 35 16.34 5.71 -11.96
CA TRP A 35 16.18 4.71 -10.90
C TRP A 35 17.14 4.89 -9.72
N ASP A 36 18.38 5.31 -9.98
CA ASP A 36 19.42 5.48 -8.97
C ASP A 36 19.47 6.90 -8.37
N ASN A 37 18.59 7.79 -8.82
CA ASN A 37 18.47 9.15 -8.28
C ASN A 37 17.58 9.20 -7.03
N TRP A 38 17.72 10.25 -6.24
CA TRP A 38 16.95 10.52 -5.02
C TRP A 38 16.45 11.97 -5.00
N HIS A 39 15.52 12.29 -4.11
CA HIS A 39 15.03 13.66 -3.95
C HIS A 39 16.11 14.55 -3.33
N PRO A 40 16.36 15.78 -3.83
CA PRO A 40 17.44 16.64 -3.33
C PRO A 40 17.34 16.93 -1.84
N ASP A 41 16.13 17.04 -1.32
CA ASP A 41 15.86 17.32 0.10
C ASP A 41 15.68 16.06 0.96
N ASP A 42 15.88 14.85 0.40
CA ASP A 42 15.80 13.62 1.21
C ASP A 42 17.10 13.46 2.03
N PRO A 43 17.04 13.58 3.37
CA PRO A 43 18.21 13.45 4.22
C PRO A 43 18.81 12.04 4.19
N GLU A 44 18.01 11.02 3.89
CA GLU A 44 18.43 9.63 3.84
C GLU A 44 18.94 9.22 2.45
N LYS A 45 18.77 10.10 1.44
CA LYS A 45 19.16 9.88 0.04
C LYS A 45 18.69 8.52 -0.49
N LYS A 46 17.46 8.14 -0.19
CA LYS A 46 16.85 6.91 -0.68
C LYS A 46 16.67 7.01 -2.18
N THR A 47 17.27 6.08 -2.90
CA THR A 47 17.11 6.01 -4.35
C THR A 47 15.67 5.68 -4.72
N ASN A 48 15.21 6.15 -5.88
CA ASN A 48 13.89 5.81 -6.40
C ASN A 48 13.71 4.28 -6.49
N LYS A 49 14.75 3.54 -6.84
CA LYS A 49 14.77 2.07 -6.80
C LYS A 49 14.48 1.52 -5.40
N SER A 50 15.13 2.05 -4.36
CA SER A 50 14.90 1.60 -2.99
C SER A 50 13.47 1.91 -2.52
N LEU A 51 12.93 3.07 -2.90
CA LEU A 51 11.57 3.48 -2.58
C LEU A 51 10.55 2.59 -3.30
N VAL A 52 10.74 2.33 -4.60
CA VAL A 52 9.90 1.38 -5.36
C VAL A 52 9.85 0.01 -4.67
N LEU A 53 10.99 -0.51 -4.21
CA LEU A 53 11.03 -1.79 -3.50
C LEU A 53 10.24 -1.75 -2.18
N SER A 54 10.33 -0.66 -1.42
CA SER A 54 9.53 -0.47 -0.21
C SER A 54 8.04 -0.48 -0.51
N GLU A 55 7.59 0.29 -1.50
CA GLU A 55 6.17 0.36 -1.88
C GLU A 55 5.64 -0.99 -2.41
N ILE A 56 6.45 -1.77 -3.14
CA ILE A 56 6.07 -3.14 -3.55
C ILE A 56 5.80 -4.02 -2.33
N ILE A 57 6.66 -3.96 -1.31
CA ILE A 57 6.52 -4.75 -0.08
C ILE A 57 5.23 -4.37 0.66
N ASP A 58 4.91 -3.08 0.71
CA ASP A 58 3.69 -2.59 1.37
C ASP A 58 2.42 -2.98 0.61
N VAL A 59 2.43 -2.89 -0.73
CA VAL A 59 1.34 -3.44 -1.58
C VAL A 59 1.14 -4.93 -1.32
N GLU A 60 2.20 -5.74 -1.33
CA GLU A 60 2.09 -7.17 -1.06
C GLU A 60 1.49 -7.46 0.33
N LYS A 61 1.90 -6.69 1.34
CA LYS A 61 1.38 -6.80 2.70
C LYS A 61 -0.14 -6.54 2.73
N GLN A 62 -0.62 -5.52 2.02
CA GLN A 62 -2.06 -5.23 1.97
C GLN A 62 -2.85 -6.24 1.13
N ILE A 63 -2.25 -6.79 0.06
CA ILE A 63 -2.85 -7.92 -0.66
C ILE A 63 -3.05 -9.12 0.29
N ARG A 64 -2.03 -9.47 1.07
CA ARG A 64 -2.13 -10.56 2.06
C ARG A 64 -3.22 -10.30 3.10
N GLU A 65 -3.36 -9.07 3.58
CA GLU A 65 -4.40 -8.69 4.54
C GLU A 65 -5.80 -8.77 3.94
N LEU A 66 -5.99 -8.25 2.71
CA LEU A 66 -7.26 -8.34 2.00
C LEU A 66 -7.65 -9.80 1.76
N CYS A 67 -6.71 -10.64 1.31
CA CYS A 67 -6.91 -12.07 1.14
C CYS A 67 -7.34 -12.75 2.45
N ARG A 68 -6.66 -12.46 3.56
CA ARG A 68 -7.03 -12.97 4.89
C ARG A 68 -8.47 -12.60 5.23
N ARG A 69 -8.86 -11.34 5.03
CA ARG A 69 -10.22 -10.87 5.34
C ARG A 69 -11.29 -11.49 4.45
N VAL A 70 -11.02 -11.66 3.16
CA VAL A 70 -11.95 -12.32 2.22
C VAL A 70 -12.11 -13.80 2.56
N LEU A 71 -11.03 -14.51 2.90
CA LEU A 71 -11.07 -15.91 3.29
C LEU A 71 -11.78 -16.12 4.64
N LEU A 72 -11.52 -15.27 5.64
CA LEU A 72 -12.18 -15.33 6.95
C LEU A 72 -13.68 -14.97 6.90
N ARG A 73 -14.12 -14.20 5.89
CA ARG A 73 -15.55 -13.92 5.67
C ARG A 73 -16.30 -15.16 5.18
N LYS A 74 -15.66 -16.08 4.43
CA LYS A 74 -16.29 -17.31 3.95
C LYS A 74 -16.62 -18.31 5.08
N THR A 75 -15.84 -18.32 6.16
CA THR A 75 -16.05 -19.27 7.27
C THR A 75 -17.22 -18.92 8.20
N LYS A 76 -17.74 -17.69 8.18
CA LYS A 76 -18.83 -17.26 9.07
C LYS A 76 -20.24 -17.37 8.47
N GLN A 77 -20.39 -17.77 7.21
CA GLN A 77 -21.70 -17.93 6.56
C GLN A 77 -22.26 -19.36 6.58
N VAL A 78 -21.64 -20.27 7.35
CA VAL A 78 -22.17 -21.63 7.57
C VAL A 78 -22.67 -21.72 9.00
N THR A 79 -23.89 -21.24 9.26
CA THR A 79 -24.69 -21.61 10.44
C THR A 79 -26.16 -21.35 10.17
#